data_AF-A0A343THZ1-F1
#
_entry.id   AF-A0A343THZ1-F1
#
_cell.length_a   1.000
_cell.length_b   1.000
_cell.length_c   1.000
_cell.angle_alpha   90.00
_cell.angle_beta   90.00
_cell.angle_gamma   90.00
#
_symmetry.space_group_name_H-M   'P 1'
#
loop_
_entity.id
_entity.type
_entity.pdbx_description
1 polymer ?
#
loop_
_entity_poly.entity_id
_entity_poly.type
_entity_poly.pdbx_seq_one_letter_code
_entity_poly.pdbx_strand_id
1 'polypeptide(L)'
;MVRKRYDGTDDDRLGFDETKNYMSDAVAKFVPNALARRAVDVDVSTDKKAYEVGETVTITVEFKNRLPVPVRVPTPKQRRWGWEVDGILEATDEQRYASDTPSTFQFRAGERKRFSVEWNGHFRRTDENGMDVSRPASKGDHVITAFLATATNGERPEASTSIRIV
;
A
#
# COMPACT_ATOMS: atom_id res chain seq x y z
N MET A 1 4.40 -16.05 -6.75
CA MET A 1 5.14 -15.14 -7.65
C MET A 1 4.26 -13.93 -7.89
N VAL A 2 4.49 -12.81 -7.22
CA VAL A 2 3.64 -11.61 -7.32
C VAL A 2 3.89 -10.95 -8.68
N ARG A 3 2.93 -11.03 -9.60
CA ARG A 3 2.98 -10.25 -10.86
C ARG A 3 2.51 -8.84 -10.57
N LYS A 4 3.46 -7.95 -10.28
CA LYS A 4 3.22 -6.51 -10.18
C LYS A 4 2.96 -5.95 -11.58
N ARG A 5 1.71 -5.91 -12.03
CA ARG A 5 1.33 -5.18 -13.24
C ARG A 5 1.17 -3.71 -12.88
N TYR A 6 2.01 -2.87 -13.47
CA TYR A 6 1.81 -1.43 -13.51
C TYR A 6 0.86 -1.17 -14.68
N ASP A 7 -0.38 -0.81 -14.37
CA ASP A 7 -1.28 -0.23 -15.38
C ASP A 7 -1.32 1.28 -15.11
N GLY A 8 -0.45 2.00 -15.81
CA GLY A 8 -0.49 3.45 -15.89
C GLY A 8 -1.18 3.79 -17.21
N THR A 9 -2.45 4.17 -17.15
CA THR A 9 -3.14 4.72 -18.31
C THR A 9 -2.56 6.12 -18.58
N ASP A 10 -1.66 6.18 -19.56
CA ASP A 10 -1.40 7.38 -20.36
C ASP A 10 -2.64 7.65 -21.21
N ASP A 11 -3.51 8.56 -20.77
CA ASP A 11 -4.16 9.55 -21.64
C ASP A 11 -4.79 10.62 -20.75
N ASP A 12 -4.19 11.82 -20.75
CA ASP A 12 -4.99 13.03 -20.84
C ASP A 12 -4.14 14.15 -21.46
N ARG A 13 -4.33 14.24 -22.77
CA ARG A 13 -3.90 15.26 -23.73
C ARG A 13 -4.46 16.64 -23.42
N LEU A 14 -4.10 17.23 -22.29
CA LEU A 14 -4.28 18.66 -22.03
C LEU A 14 -2.98 19.29 -21.54
N GLY A 15 -2.04 19.45 -22.48
CA GLY A 15 -1.34 20.72 -22.69
C GLY A 15 -0.54 21.33 -21.53
N PHE A 16 -0.01 20.55 -20.59
CA PHE A 16 0.98 21.01 -19.61
C PHE A 16 2.00 19.92 -19.31
N ASP A 17 2.82 19.57 -20.30
CA ASP A 17 4.03 18.80 -20.05
C ASP A 17 5.27 19.62 -20.42
N GLU A 18 6.39 19.29 -19.78
CA GLU A 18 7.72 19.85 -20.01
C GLU A 18 8.11 21.09 -19.17
N THR A 19 7.93 20.99 -17.86
CA THR A 19 8.96 21.54 -16.95
C THR A 19 9.17 20.57 -15.82
N LYS A 20 10.35 19.93 -15.77
CA LYS A 20 10.88 19.37 -14.51
C LYS A 20 10.92 20.52 -13.50
N ASN A 21 9.82 20.71 -12.75
CA ASN A 21 9.62 21.87 -11.89
C ASN A 21 10.47 21.70 -10.63
N TYR A 22 11.72 22.14 -10.68
CA TYR A 22 12.61 22.31 -9.53
C TYR A 22 11.95 23.13 -8.40
N MET A 23 11.01 24.02 -8.74
CA MET A 23 10.21 24.80 -7.79
C MET A 23 9.21 23.94 -7.00
N SER A 24 8.49 23.03 -7.67
CA SER A 24 7.56 22.09 -7.02
C SER A 24 8.29 21.16 -6.05
N ASP A 25 9.51 20.78 -6.40
CA ASP A 25 10.37 19.93 -5.56
C ASP A 25 10.90 20.68 -4.32
N ALA A 26 11.12 21.99 -4.45
CA ALA A 26 11.46 22.86 -3.32
C ALA A 26 10.25 23.05 -2.38
N VAL A 27 9.05 23.28 -2.91
CA VAL A 27 7.81 23.44 -2.12
C VAL A 27 7.53 22.19 -1.26
N ALA A 28 7.73 20.99 -1.82
CA ALA A 28 7.55 19.74 -1.09
C ALA A 28 8.45 19.63 0.15
N LYS A 29 9.63 20.28 0.17
CA LYS A 29 10.55 20.29 1.33
C LYS A 29 10.02 21.14 2.49
N PHE A 30 9.12 22.09 2.22
CA PHE A 30 8.55 22.97 3.23
C PHE A 30 7.28 22.39 3.87
N VAL A 31 6.72 21.30 3.33
CA VAL A 31 5.59 20.61 3.95
C VAL A 31 6.11 19.78 5.14
N PRO A 32 5.68 20.06 6.38
CA PRO A 32 6.11 19.26 7.53
C PRO A 32 5.71 17.80 7.37
N ASN A 33 6.57 16.86 7.78
CA ASN A 33 6.33 15.42 7.62
C ASN A 33 4.97 14.96 8.20
N ALA A 34 4.55 15.52 9.34
CA ALA A 34 3.25 15.22 9.94
C ALA A 34 2.08 15.63 9.03
N LEU A 35 2.19 16.78 8.37
CA LEU A 35 1.19 17.25 7.41
C LEU A 35 1.24 16.44 6.11
N ALA A 36 2.44 16.12 5.61
CA ALA A 36 2.61 15.27 4.43
C ALA A 36 1.99 13.89 4.62
N ARG A 37 2.09 13.31 5.83
CA ARG A 37 1.42 12.04 6.17
C ARG A 37 -0.09 12.20 6.14
N ARG A 38 -0.64 13.18 6.85
CA ARG A 38 -2.08 13.45 6.91
C ARG A 38 -2.71 13.86 5.58
N ALA A 39 -1.91 14.40 4.67
CA ALA A 39 -2.33 14.77 3.34
C ALA A 39 -2.59 13.57 2.42
N VAL A 40 -2.05 12.40 2.74
CA VAL A 40 -2.25 11.19 1.94
C VAL A 40 -3.49 10.46 2.42
N ASP A 41 -4.49 10.42 1.57
CA ASP A 41 -5.65 9.54 1.69
C ASP A 41 -5.25 8.13 1.25
N VAL A 42 -5.77 7.11 1.95
CA VAL A 42 -5.61 5.71 1.56
C VAL A 42 -7.00 5.14 1.34
N ASP A 43 -7.18 4.38 0.27
CA ASP A 43 -8.38 3.58 0.02
C ASP A 43 -7.96 2.15 -0.30
N VAL A 44 -8.75 1.19 0.17
CA VAL A 44 -8.57 -0.22 -0.14
C VAL A 44 -9.90 -0.87 -0.48
N SER A 45 -9.92 -1.60 -1.58
CA SER A 45 -11.08 -2.32 -2.06
C SER A 45 -10.68 -3.69 -2.60
N THR A 46 -11.67 -4.55 -2.73
CA THR A 46 -11.52 -5.90 -3.28
C THR A 46 -12.49 -6.10 -4.44
N ASP A 47 -12.19 -7.04 -5.32
CA ASP A 47 -13.03 -7.35 -6.49
C ASP A 47 -14.41 -7.91 -6.11
N LYS A 48 -14.54 -8.54 -4.94
CA LYS A 48 -15.76 -9.09 -4.37
C LYS A 48 -15.80 -8.85 -2.85
N LYS A 49 -16.95 -9.18 -2.24
CA LYS A 49 -17.12 -9.14 -0.78
C LYS A 49 -17.14 -10.53 -0.12
N ALA A 50 -17.31 -11.59 -0.90
CA ALA A 50 -17.30 -12.96 -0.43
C ALA A 50 -16.49 -13.85 -1.39
N TYR A 51 -15.73 -14.79 -0.82
CA TYR A 51 -14.79 -15.66 -1.52
C TYR A 51 -14.84 -17.07 -0.94
N GLU A 52 -14.58 -18.08 -1.75
CA GLU A 52 -14.40 -19.46 -1.27
C GLU A 52 -13.03 -19.62 -0.58
N VAL A 53 -12.91 -20.66 0.26
CA VAL A 53 -11.64 -21.00 0.90
C VAL A 53 -10.56 -21.25 -0.17
N GLY A 54 -9.49 -20.46 -0.15
CA GLY A 54 -8.38 -20.55 -1.09
C GLY A 54 -8.62 -19.86 -2.43
N GLU A 55 -9.75 -19.18 -2.62
CA GLU A 55 -9.99 -18.32 -3.77
C GLU A 55 -9.05 -17.10 -3.72
N THR A 56 -8.57 -16.68 -4.90
CA THR A 56 -7.71 -15.49 -5.01
C THR A 56 -8.54 -14.21 -4.84
N VAL A 57 -8.12 -13.38 -3.90
CA VAL A 57 -8.65 -12.05 -3.63
C VAL A 57 -7.78 -11.02 -4.36
N THR A 58 -8.40 -10.23 -5.24
CA THR A 58 -7.71 -9.08 -5.86
C THR A 58 -7.93 -7.86 -5.00
N ILE A 59 -6.84 -7.29 -4.48
CA ILE A 59 -6.85 -6.12 -3.60
C ILE A 59 -6.36 -4.92 -4.39
N THR A 60 -7.21 -3.90 -4.48
CA THR A 60 -6.86 -2.61 -5.09
C THR A 60 -6.61 -1.60 -3.98
N VAL A 61 -5.43 -0.97 -4.01
CA VAL A 61 -5.02 0.06 -3.05
C VAL A 61 -4.81 1.36 -3.79
N GLU A 62 -5.41 2.44 -3.32
CA GLU A 62 -5.22 3.79 -3.84
C GLU A 62 -4.60 4.70 -2.76
N PHE A 63 -3.58 5.45 -3.14
CA PHE A 63 -3.01 6.53 -2.33
C PHE A 63 -3.22 7.85 -3.06
N LYS A 64 -3.78 8.85 -2.37
CA LYS A 64 -4.09 10.16 -2.97
C LYS A 64 -3.50 11.28 -2.15
N ASN A 65 -2.71 12.15 -2.78
CA ASN A 65 -2.36 13.44 -2.19
C ASN A 65 -3.56 14.39 -2.27
N ARG A 66 -4.11 14.78 -1.11
CA ARG A 66 -5.27 15.68 -1.00
C ARG A 66 -4.89 17.15 -1.15
N LEU A 67 -3.61 17.49 -1.11
CA LEU A 67 -3.14 18.87 -1.20
C LEU A 67 -2.91 19.30 -2.65
N PRO A 68 -3.13 20.59 -2.97
CA PRO A 68 -2.78 21.17 -4.26
C PRO A 68 -1.27 21.41 -4.43
N VAL A 69 -0.44 20.89 -3.52
CA VAL A 69 1.02 20.96 -3.57
C VAL A 69 1.62 19.57 -3.47
N PRO A 70 2.81 19.31 -4.04
CA PRO A 70 3.48 18.02 -3.91
C PRO A 70 3.84 17.70 -2.46
N VAL A 71 3.80 16.42 -2.10
CA VAL A 71 4.17 15.95 -0.76
C VAL A 71 5.17 14.80 -0.84
N ARG A 72 6.04 14.72 0.17
CA ARG A 72 7.03 13.68 0.35
C ARG A 72 6.82 13.04 1.71
N VAL A 73 6.62 11.74 1.72
CA VAL A 73 6.43 10.97 2.95
C VAL A 73 7.64 10.08 3.17
N PRO A 74 8.54 10.42 4.13
CA PRO A 74 9.68 9.58 4.46
C PRO A 74 9.23 8.24 5.05
N THR A 75 9.86 7.15 4.59
CA THR A 75 9.65 5.81 5.12
C THR A 75 10.95 5.30 5.74
N PRO A 76 10.90 4.64 6.91
CA PRO A 76 12.10 4.24 7.65
C PRO A 76 12.90 3.15 6.92
N LYS A 77 12.25 2.39 6.03
CA LYS A 77 12.85 1.34 5.21
C LYS A 77 12.53 1.55 3.74
N GLN A 78 13.08 0.69 2.87
CA GLN A 78 12.79 0.70 1.44
C GLN A 78 11.32 0.44 1.09
N ARG A 79 10.59 -0.25 1.98
CA ARG A 79 9.14 -0.47 1.86
C ARG A 79 8.42 0.86 2.02
N ARG A 80 7.73 1.30 0.97
CA ARG A 80 6.98 2.58 0.95
C ARG A 80 5.55 2.44 1.44
N TRP A 81 4.95 1.27 1.24
CA TRP A 81 3.59 0.94 1.63
C TRP A 81 3.49 -0.56 1.89
N GLY A 82 2.39 -0.99 2.50
CA GLY A 82 2.09 -2.39 2.75
C GLY A 82 0.59 -2.65 2.78
N TRP A 83 0.25 -3.92 2.77
CA TRP A 83 -1.09 -4.41 3.02
C TRP A 83 -1.00 -5.63 3.92
N GLU A 84 -2.06 -5.90 4.65
CA GLU A 84 -2.11 -6.94 5.68
C GLU A 84 -3.51 -7.53 5.74
N VAL A 85 -3.58 -8.81 6.08
CA VAL A 85 -4.84 -9.54 6.35
C VAL A 85 -4.84 -9.90 7.82
N ASP A 86 -5.82 -9.40 8.56
CA ASP A 86 -5.94 -9.57 10.03
C ASP A 86 -4.64 -9.24 10.80
N GLY A 87 -3.94 -8.19 10.36
CA GLY A 87 -2.67 -7.77 10.97
C GLY A 87 -1.43 -8.53 10.47
N ILE A 88 -1.58 -9.49 9.55
CA ILE A 88 -0.48 -10.26 8.99
C ILE A 88 -0.04 -9.63 7.65
N LEU A 89 1.15 -9.04 7.65
CA LEU A 89 1.74 -8.33 6.50
C LEU A 89 1.83 -9.23 5.26
N GLU A 90 1.24 -8.80 4.14
CA GLU A 90 1.19 -9.57 2.88
C GLU A 90 0.68 -11.01 3.05
N ALA A 91 -0.14 -11.25 4.09
CA ALA A 91 -0.59 -12.57 4.54
C ALA A 91 0.57 -13.58 4.74
N THR A 92 1.73 -13.07 5.09
CA THR A 92 2.98 -13.83 5.21
C THR A 92 3.72 -13.38 6.46
N ASP A 93 4.04 -14.33 7.35
CA ASP A 93 4.85 -14.06 8.55
C ASP A 93 6.36 -13.95 8.24
N GLU A 94 6.76 -14.28 7.01
CA GLU A 94 8.10 -14.00 6.52
C GLU A 94 8.34 -12.49 6.55
N GLN A 95 9.12 -12.04 7.52
CA GLN A 95 9.74 -10.73 7.49
C GLN A 95 10.69 -10.70 6.29
N ARG A 96 10.17 -10.43 5.09
CA ARG A 96 11.01 -10.04 3.97
C ARG A 96 11.75 -8.80 4.45
N TYR A 97 13.05 -8.98 4.71
CA TYR A 97 13.95 -7.93 5.13
C TYR A 97 13.91 -6.82 4.08
N ALA A 98 13.04 -5.84 4.29
CA ALA A 98 13.19 -4.55 3.63
C ALA A 98 14.49 -3.98 4.20
N SER A 99 15.48 -3.77 3.33
CA SER A 99 16.71 -3.10 3.71
C SER A 99 16.41 -1.86 4.56
N ASP A 100 17.18 -1.67 5.62
CA ASP A 100 17.05 -0.53 6.54
C ASP A 100 17.45 0.80 5.89
N THR A 101 17.75 0.83 4.59
CA THR A 101 17.88 2.08 3.84
C THR A 101 16.53 2.83 3.82
N PRO A 102 16.47 4.06 4.34
CA PRO A 102 15.26 4.87 4.27
C PRO A 102 14.84 5.14 2.82
N SER A 103 13.54 5.32 2.60
CA SER A 103 12.99 5.70 1.30
C SER A 103 12.00 6.87 1.44
N THR A 104 11.41 7.28 0.33
CA THR A 104 10.41 8.35 0.30
C THR A 104 9.32 7.98 -0.67
N PHE A 105 8.07 8.06 -0.22
CA PHE A 105 6.92 7.99 -1.08
C PHE A 105 6.52 9.40 -1.53
N GLN A 106 6.63 9.69 -2.81
CA GLN A 106 6.47 11.03 -3.37
C GLN A 106 5.16 11.12 -4.16
N PHE A 107 4.47 12.25 -4.01
CA PHE A 107 3.26 12.57 -4.74
C PHE A 107 3.35 13.98 -5.32
N ARG A 108 2.92 14.16 -6.58
CA ARG A 108 2.64 15.48 -7.15
C ARG A 108 1.37 16.07 -6.50
N ALA A 109 1.09 17.34 -6.77
CA ALA A 109 -0.15 17.98 -6.38
C ALA A 109 -1.35 17.15 -6.88
N GLY A 110 -2.27 16.79 -5.98
CA GLY A 110 -3.48 16.01 -6.33
C GLY A 110 -3.23 14.58 -6.83
N GLU A 111 -1.98 14.09 -6.87
CA GLU A 111 -1.65 12.81 -7.52
C GLU A 111 -2.33 11.63 -6.82
N ARG A 112 -2.88 10.72 -7.64
CA ARG A 112 -3.36 9.40 -7.24
C ARG A 112 -2.40 8.32 -7.72
N LYS A 113 -2.10 7.34 -6.87
CA LYS A 113 -1.35 6.15 -7.24
C LYS A 113 -2.18 4.93 -6.89
N ARG A 114 -2.41 4.08 -7.88
CA ARG A 114 -3.18 2.83 -7.73
C ARG A 114 -2.25 1.63 -7.85
N PHE A 115 -2.46 0.66 -6.96
CA PHE A 115 -1.76 -0.61 -6.95
C PHE A 115 -2.78 -1.74 -6.92
N SER A 116 -2.48 -2.83 -7.63
CA SER A 116 -3.22 -4.08 -7.54
C SER A 116 -2.29 -5.18 -7.04
N VAL A 117 -2.74 -5.92 -6.03
CA VAL A 117 -2.04 -7.06 -5.45
C VAL A 117 -3.01 -8.22 -5.29
N GLU A 118 -2.48 -9.44 -5.32
CA GLU A 118 -3.28 -10.66 -5.21
C GLU A 118 -2.91 -11.39 -3.93
N TRP A 119 -3.94 -11.80 -3.20
CA TRP A 119 -3.83 -12.73 -2.08
C TRP A 119 -4.49 -14.05 -2.47
N ASN A 120 -3.77 -15.16 -2.40
CA ASN A 120 -4.29 -16.48 -2.76
C ASN A 120 -5.17 -17.14 -1.67
N GLY A 121 -5.70 -16.37 -0.72
CA GLY A 121 -6.51 -16.88 0.38
C GLY A 121 -5.76 -17.73 1.40
N HIS A 122 -4.41 -17.74 1.39
CA HIS A 122 -3.59 -18.50 2.32
C HIS A 122 -2.67 -17.61 3.15
N PHE A 123 -2.45 -18.00 4.40
CA PHE A 123 -1.42 -17.47 5.27
C PHE A 123 -0.16 -18.32 5.18
N ARG A 124 0.97 -17.71 4.86
CA ARG A 124 2.29 -18.37 4.94
C ARG A 124 2.91 -18.08 6.31
N ARG A 125 3.21 -19.11 7.08
CA ARG A 125 3.86 -19.01 8.39
C ARG A 125 5.06 -19.93 8.45
N THR A 126 6.11 -19.53 9.15
CA THR A 126 7.23 -20.41 9.46
C THR A 126 6.84 -21.29 10.66
N ASP A 127 7.01 -22.60 10.53
CA ASP A 127 6.77 -23.54 11.64
C ASP A 127 7.94 -23.60 12.62
N GLU A 128 7.80 -24.42 13.66
CA GLU A 128 8.82 -24.63 14.70
C GLU A 128 10.14 -25.19 14.16
N ASN A 129 10.13 -25.79 12.96
CA ASN A 129 11.30 -26.35 12.29
C ASN A 129 11.94 -25.36 11.31
N GLY A 130 11.42 -24.13 11.20
CA GLY A 130 11.90 -23.14 10.25
C GLY A 130 11.38 -23.35 8.82
N MET A 131 10.39 -24.23 8.60
CA MET A 131 9.82 -24.50 7.29
C MET A 131 8.58 -23.65 7.03
N ASP A 132 8.44 -23.16 5.79
CA ASP A 132 7.28 -22.39 5.39
C ASP A 132 6.05 -23.29 5.20
N VAL A 133 5.02 -23.05 6.01
CA VAL A 133 3.73 -23.73 5.95
C VAL A 133 2.67 -22.77 5.44
N SER A 134 1.99 -23.16 4.38
CA SER A 134 0.83 -22.45 3.84
C SER A 134 -0.45 -23.02 4.45
N ARG A 135 -1.30 -22.17 5.04
CA ARG A 135 -2.61 -22.56 5.59
C ARG A 135 -3.71 -21.70 4.98
N PRO A 136 -4.84 -22.28 4.56
CA PRO A 136 -5.95 -21.48 4.05
C PRO A 136 -6.51 -20.57 5.16
N ALA A 137 -7.08 -19.44 4.75
CA ALA A 137 -7.86 -18.59 5.65
C ALA A 137 -9.04 -19.38 6.24
N SER A 138 -9.34 -19.11 7.51
CA SER A 138 -10.54 -19.64 8.15
C SER A 138 -11.80 -19.13 7.44
N LYS A 139 -12.91 -19.84 7.58
CA LYS A 139 -14.21 -19.27 7.19
C LYS A 139 -14.57 -18.13 8.15
N GLY A 140 -15.24 -17.10 7.64
CA GLY A 140 -15.66 -15.95 8.43
C GLY A 140 -15.24 -14.61 7.84
N ASP A 141 -15.36 -13.56 8.66
CA ASP A 141 -14.99 -12.20 8.26
C ASP A 141 -13.49 -11.98 8.46
N HIS A 142 -12.85 -11.40 7.44
CA HIS A 142 -11.44 -11.04 7.43
C HIS A 142 -11.29 -9.56 7.07
N VAL A 143 -10.29 -8.91 7.68
CA VAL A 143 -10.00 -7.49 7.44
C VAL A 143 -8.73 -7.35 6.63
N ILE A 144 -8.86 -6.71 5.47
CA ILE A 144 -7.74 -6.28 4.66
C ILE A 144 -7.46 -4.82 4.97
N THR A 145 -6.24 -4.52 5.40
CA THR A 145 -5.79 -3.15 5.67
C THR A 145 -4.64 -2.82 4.74
N ALA A 146 -4.68 -1.65 4.12
CA ALA A 146 -3.58 -1.08 3.36
C ALA A 146 -3.08 0.18 4.06
N PHE A 147 -1.76 0.38 4.05
CA PHE A 147 -1.15 1.48 4.81
C PHE A 147 0.11 2.02 4.14
N LEU A 148 0.45 3.26 4.45
CA LEU A 148 1.73 3.86 4.12
C LEU A 148 2.75 3.52 5.21
N ALA A 149 3.92 3.00 4.83
CA ALA A 149 4.94 2.51 5.76
C ALA A 149 5.72 3.67 6.42
N THR A 150 5.05 4.45 7.27
CA THR A 150 5.65 5.55 8.03
C THR A 150 6.29 5.04 9.34
N ALA A 151 7.08 5.88 10.01
CA ALA A 151 7.67 5.53 11.30
C ALA A 151 6.60 5.33 12.40
N THR A 152 6.79 4.31 13.24
CA THR A 152 5.84 3.74 14.21
C THR A 152 5.30 4.72 15.26
N ASN A 153 5.98 5.82 15.55
CA ASN A 153 5.63 6.74 16.65
C ASN A 153 4.53 7.77 16.29
N GLY A 154 3.64 7.46 15.34
CA GLY A 154 2.52 8.32 14.98
C GLY A 154 1.45 7.61 14.15
N GLU A 155 0.28 8.24 14.03
CA GLU A 155 -0.82 7.83 13.15
C GLU A 155 -0.29 7.63 11.72
N ARG A 156 -0.38 6.40 11.20
CA ARG A 156 0.01 6.09 9.82
C ARG A 156 -1.23 6.21 8.93
N PRO A 157 -1.12 6.76 7.72
CA PRO A 157 -2.22 6.72 6.75
C PRO A 157 -2.56 5.27 6.43
N GLU A 158 -3.80 4.86 6.67
CA GLU A 158 -4.30 3.52 6.41
C GLU A 158 -5.79 3.53 6.10
N ALA A 159 -6.25 2.47 5.43
CA ALA A 159 -7.65 2.18 5.22
C ALA A 159 -7.87 0.67 5.27
N SER A 160 -9.09 0.27 5.60
CA SER A 160 -9.46 -1.13 5.77
C SER A 160 -10.78 -1.45 5.05
N THR A 161 -10.87 -2.68 4.54
CA THR A 161 -12.11 -3.27 4.02
C THR A 161 -12.28 -4.68 4.57
N SER A 162 -13.52 -5.05 4.86
CA SER A 162 -13.87 -6.42 5.22
C SER A 162 -14.27 -7.24 4.00
N ILE A 163 -13.89 -8.52 4.04
CA ILE A 163 -14.37 -9.57 3.14
C ILE A 163 -14.82 -10.78 3.97
N ARG A 164 -15.57 -11.68 3.35
CA ARG A 164 -16.00 -12.95 3.97
C ARG A 164 -15.47 -14.15 3.21
N ILE A 165 -14.89 -15.12 3.92
CA ILE A 165 -14.54 -16.44 3.40
C ILE A 165 -15.70 -17.41 3.73
N VAL A 166 -16.29 -18.07 2.73
CA VAL A 166 -17.47 -18.96 2.86
C VAL A 166 -17.17 -20.45 2.75
#